data_AF-A0A7C5W7C6-F1
#
_entry.id   AF-A0A7C5W7C6-F1
#
_cell.length_a   1.000
_cell.length_b   1.000
_cell.length_c   1.000
_cell.angle_alpha   90.00
_cell.angle_beta   90.00
_cell.angle_gamma   90.00
#
_symmetry.space_group_name_H-M   'P 1'
#
loop_
_entity.id
_entity.type
_entity.pdbx_description
1 polymer ?
#
loop_
_entity_poly.entity_id
_entity_poly.type
_entity_poly.pdbx_seq_one_letter_code
_entity_poly.pdbx_strand_id
1 'polypeptide(L)'
;MLSHIARGVLVLLGGVIVAHSQVEVTLQLPFAQQMPPQVAEWRENEFLIRVVVQNTGRERYTGLMISAELQRDGRRIATTRNGHPAQPRFDLSPGEVRTLSWREVIAEPAIEYDRSIAEQVLTTGELPAGSYQLCLQVLDAGLRPIGRPGCGTFTVIVADAPVLLSPIGGAQASETPLLQWSPSSPPAPGLQYRVTLKVRYQGQTPAQAMASNPIRLQVEVPTTSYQVPVTEQLGADAADPNYAGHVWQVQALLNGRPYGRNQGLSPIEHFAVLLQEVPSGTLCIEKFEDRNGNGQQDPGEPLLGGWSFLIVNPETRDTTRVTTGTNGTVCTRLRAPDVYIVTEQERRGWRLTTGNNQPVVLERGMSQTVRFGNQRQPGQPQPPGDTIQPPGGRPRLGQPMPKDTDAASGPDGVVHELSRILGDNRQARPVLTEAVLFRQAVLRLDEVAAQRHFENIGKLTDQLVARRAITADQGRAVQATLKAAADGWWKKLWELLSRAGGAIKKILKKLPIGKLIWIVKYGRQVVECYTYCFSLDQTVLDQDYGGSVWNCIDRCLRDRIGEDEMPVWHAIKDLLGLNDLKKLLDWLKDIFK
;
A
#
# COMPACT_ATOMS: atom_id res chain seq x y z
N MET A 1 71.80 95.23 -36.39
CA MET A 1 72.47 93.95 -36.68
C MET A 1 72.06 92.96 -35.59
N LEU A 2 71.12 92.06 -35.89
CA LEU A 2 71.35 90.61 -36.08
C LEU A 2 71.73 89.92 -34.76
N SER A 3 70.78 89.28 -34.06
CA SER A 3 70.21 87.93 -34.26
C SER A 3 71.03 86.83 -33.58
N HIS A 4 70.42 86.07 -32.66
CA HIS A 4 70.44 84.60 -32.71
C HIS A 4 69.24 84.02 -31.96
N ILE A 5 68.72 82.95 -32.55
CA ILE A 5 67.45 82.27 -32.31
C ILE A 5 67.73 81.02 -31.46
N ALA A 6 66.88 80.74 -30.48
CA ALA A 6 66.68 79.38 -29.96
C ALA A 6 65.17 79.15 -29.78
N ARG A 7 64.62 78.21 -30.55
CA ARG A 7 63.24 77.71 -30.51
C ARG A 7 63.27 76.22 -30.16
N GLY A 8 62.25 75.78 -29.42
CA GLY A 8 61.79 74.39 -29.32
C GLY A 8 61.96 73.79 -27.92
N VAL A 9 61.05 73.01 -27.34
CA VAL A 9 59.74 72.47 -27.73
C VAL A 9 59.02 72.18 -26.39
N LEU A 10 57.76 72.61 -26.22
CA LEU A 10 56.95 72.26 -25.04
C LEU A 10 56.12 71.02 -25.40
N VAL A 11 56.43 69.89 -24.76
CA VAL A 11 55.65 68.64 -24.88
C VAL A 11 54.43 68.76 -23.96
N LEU A 12 53.23 68.83 -24.55
CA LEU A 12 51.95 68.70 -23.86
C LEU A 12 51.69 67.21 -23.59
N LEU A 13 51.85 66.79 -22.33
CA LEU A 13 51.34 65.52 -21.81
C LEU A 13 49.81 65.56 -21.78
N GLY A 14 49.17 64.91 -22.75
CA GLY A 14 47.74 64.65 -22.73
C GLY A 14 47.40 63.66 -21.62
N GLY A 15 46.76 64.14 -20.56
CA GLY A 15 46.19 63.29 -19.53
C GLY A 15 45.03 62.46 -20.10
N VAL A 16 45.17 61.14 -20.04
CA VAL A 16 44.06 60.20 -20.29
C VAL A 16 43.07 60.36 -19.15
N ILE A 17 41.95 61.03 -19.40
CA ILE A 17 40.79 60.99 -18.50
C ILE A 17 40.21 59.59 -18.61
N VAL A 18 40.46 58.75 -17.61
CA VAL A 18 39.76 57.47 -17.46
C VAL A 18 38.33 57.82 -17.07
N ALA A 19 37.40 57.69 -18.02
CA ALA A 19 35.97 57.80 -17.75
C ALA A 19 35.58 56.64 -16.82
N HIS A 20 35.31 56.97 -15.55
CA HIS A 20 34.79 56.01 -14.58
C HIS A 20 33.31 55.77 -14.92
N SER A 21 32.86 54.52 -14.98
CA SER A 21 31.44 54.19 -15.19
C SER A 21 30.61 54.77 -14.06
N GLN A 22 29.61 55.60 -14.39
CA GLN A 22 28.75 56.26 -13.40
C GLN A 22 27.74 55.29 -12.77
N VAL A 23 27.35 54.26 -13.52
CA VAL A 23 26.55 53.15 -13.03
C VAL A 23 27.27 51.83 -13.30
N GLU A 24 27.38 51.00 -12.27
CA GLU A 24 27.96 49.67 -12.33
C GLU A 24 26.87 48.61 -12.14
N VAL A 25 26.99 47.49 -12.87
CA VAL A 25 26.09 46.35 -12.74
C VAL A 25 26.91 45.08 -12.54
N THR A 26 26.53 44.31 -11.52
CA THR A 26 27.16 43.05 -11.16
C THR A 26 26.13 41.93 -11.20
N LEU A 27 26.49 40.84 -11.88
CA LEU A 27 25.71 39.61 -11.92
C LEU A 27 26.20 38.65 -10.84
N GLN A 28 25.30 38.20 -9.98
CA GLN A 28 25.54 37.12 -9.04
C GLN A 28 24.76 35.90 -9.51
N LEU A 29 25.48 34.82 -9.85
CA LEU A 29 24.95 33.55 -10.35
C LEU A 29 25.35 32.41 -9.41
N PRO A 30 24.66 32.23 -8.26
CA PRO A 30 25.05 31.24 -7.25
C PRO A 30 25.00 29.79 -7.78
N PHE A 31 24.21 29.54 -8.82
CA PHE A 31 24.02 28.24 -9.44
C PHE A 31 24.61 28.16 -10.85
N ALA A 32 25.66 28.94 -11.15
CA ALA A 32 26.26 29.05 -12.48
C ALA A 32 26.66 27.71 -13.12
N GLN A 33 26.96 26.67 -12.34
CA GLN A 33 27.33 25.35 -12.89
C GLN A 33 26.12 24.49 -13.29
N GLN A 34 24.93 24.82 -12.81
CA GLN A 34 23.71 24.02 -12.95
C GLN A 34 22.48 24.94 -13.06
N MET A 35 22.46 25.77 -14.09
CA MET A 35 21.34 26.66 -14.34
C MET A 35 20.15 25.84 -14.90
N PRO A 36 18.93 25.99 -14.35
CA PRO A 36 17.78 25.28 -14.88
C PRO A 36 17.49 25.66 -16.34
N PRO A 37 17.12 24.70 -17.21
CA PRO A 37 16.83 24.98 -18.61
C PRO A 37 15.53 25.76 -18.80
N GLN A 38 14.52 25.57 -17.93
CA GLN A 38 13.26 26.30 -18.04
C GLN A 38 13.44 27.79 -17.67
N VAL A 39 13.21 28.67 -18.64
CA VAL A 39 13.35 30.14 -18.46
C VAL A 39 12.35 30.68 -17.43
N ALA A 40 11.16 30.07 -17.33
CA ALA A 40 10.15 30.44 -16.33
C ALA A 40 10.66 30.30 -14.88
N GLU A 41 11.54 29.33 -14.61
CA GLU A 41 12.10 29.12 -13.27
C GLU A 41 12.98 30.30 -12.84
N TRP A 42 13.64 30.97 -13.79
CA TRP A 42 14.49 32.14 -13.50
C TRP A 42 13.66 33.31 -12.96
N ARG A 43 12.38 33.39 -13.36
CA ARG A 43 11.42 34.37 -12.87
C ARG A 43 10.86 33.99 -11.50
N GLU A 44 10.60 32.70 -11.30
CA GLU A 44 9.96 32.18 -10.07
C GLU A 44 10.95 32.05 -8.90
N ASN A 45 12.23 31.80 -9.18
CA ASN A 45 13.28 31.62 -8.19
C ASN A 45 14.30 32.77 -8.23
N GLU A 46 14.10 33.76 -7.35
CA GLU A 46 14.93 34.97 -7.26
C GLU A 46 16.38 34.71 -6.82
N PHE A 47 16.70 33.49 -6.37
CA PHE A 47 18.05 33.12 -5.96
C PHE A 47 18.93 32.70 -7.14
N LEU A 48 18.33 32.42 -8.31
CA LEU A 48 19.03 31.94 -9.50
C LEU A 48 19.90 33.04 -10.13
N ILE A 49 19.33 34.23 -10.30
CA ILE A 49 20.01 35.40 -10.87
C ILE A 49 19.72 36.60 -9.99
N ARG A 50 20.79 37.13 -9.37
CA ARG A 50 20.74 38.39 -8.62
C ARG A 50 21.51 39.46 -9.39
N VAL A 51 20.85 40.59 -9.60
CA VAL A 51 21.42 41.74 -10.30
C VAL A 51 21.66 42.85 -9.29
N VAL A 52 22.91 43.23 -9.08
CA VAL A 52 23.26 44.36 -8.21
C VAL A 52 23.64 45.54 -9.08
N VAL A 53 22.91 46.65 -8.95
CA VAL A 53 23.16 47.90 -9.66
C VAL A 53 23.59 48.95 -8.65
N GLN A 54 24.69 49.64 -8.94
CA GLN A 54 25.23 50.68 -8.07
C GLN A 54 25.47 51.97 -8.86
N ASN A 55 24.97 53.08 -8.34
CA ASN A 55 25.32 54.42 -8.84
C ASN A 55 26.54 54.94 -8.09
N THR A 56 27.70 54.93 -8.74
CA THR A 56 28.96 55.49 -8.21
C THR A 56 29.09 56.99 -8.52
N GLY A 57 28.19 57.51 -9.35
CA GLY A 57 28.13 58.91 -9.76
C GLY A 57 27.41 59.82 -8.75
N ARG A 58 27.31 61.09 -9.14
CA ARG A 58 26.65 62.16 -8.36
C ARG A 58 25.27 62.54 -8.90
N GLU A 59 24.88 61.98 -10.06
CA GLU A 59 23.62 62.28 -10.73
C GLU A 59 22.53 61.32 -10.29
N ARG A 60 21.29 61.81 -10.21
CA ARG A 60 20.10 60.98 -10.02
C ARG A 60 19.61 60.55 -11.40
N TYR A 61 19.35 59.26 -11.57
CA TYR A 61 18.74 58.73 -12.78
C TYR A 61 17.30 58.30 -12.52
N THR A 62 16.43 58.59 -13.49
CA THR A 62 15.03 58.16 -13.48
C THR A 62 14.69 57.39 -14.74
N GLY A 63 13.78 56.42 -14.60
CA GLY A 63 13.31 55.61 -15.72
C GLY A 63 14.39 54.75 -16.38
N LEU A 64 15.37 54.27 -15.59
CA LEU A 64 16.40 53.34 -16.05
C LEU A 64 15.78 52.00 -16.46
N MET A 65 16.42 51.34 -17.40
CA MET A 65 16.07 50.00 -17.88
C MET A 65 17.32 49.13 -17.97
N ILE A 66 17.18 47.81 -17.87
CA ILE A 66 18.26 46.87 -18.13
C ILE A 66 18.03 46.18 -19.47
N SER A 67 19.03 46.27 -20.35
CA SER A 67 19.14 45.45 -21.56
C SER A 67 19.88 44.16 -21.21
N ALA A 68 19.35 43.01 -21.61
CA ALA A 68 20.05 41.73 -21.48
C ALA A 68 20.45 41.19 -22.85
N GLU A 69 21.65 40.64 -22.92
CA GLU A 69 22.17 39.88 -24.05
C GLU A 69 22.60 38.50 -23.55
N LEU A 70 22.06 37.44 -24.16
CA LEU A 70 22.45 36.07 -23.91
C LEU A 70 23.24 35.54 -25.10
N GLN A 71 24.43 35.02 -24.83
CA GLN A 71 25.30 34.40 -25.81
C GLN A 71 25.52 32.93 -25.47
N ARG A 72 25.70 32.11 -26.51
CA ARG A 72 26.14 30.72 -26.43
C ARG A 72 27.28 30.54 -27.41
N ASP A 73 28.39 29.98 -26.95
CA ASP A 73 29.59 29.75 -27.76
C ASP A 73 30.07 31.02 -28.51
N GLY A 74 29.96 32.19 -27.86
CA GLY A 74 30.31 33.51 -28.41
C GLY A 74 29.31 34.09 -29.43
N ARG A 75 28.22 33.37 -29.75
CA ARG A 75 27.15 33.85 -30.62
C ARG A 75 25.97 34.35 -29.79
N ARG A 76 25.46 35.54 -30.10
CA ARG A 76 24.21 36.06 -29.52
C ARG A 76 23.02 35.19 -29.94
N ILE A 77 22.24 34.76 -28.95
CA ILE A 77 21.09 33.86 -29.13
C ILE A 77 19.80 34.41 -28.51
N ALA A 78 19.89 35.38 -27.60
CA ALA A 78 18.72 36.12 -27.14
C ALA A 78 19.13 37.55 -26.76
N THR A 79 18.20 38.49 -26.93
CA THR A 79 18.39 39.90 -26.51
C THR A 79 17.06 40.48 -26.06
N THR A 80 17.09 41.52 -25.24
CA THR A 80 15.90 42.32 -24.97
C THR A 80 15.61 43.33 -26.07
N ARG A 81 14.33 43.53 -26.37
CA ARG A 81 13.80 44.64 -27.15
C ARG A 81 13.79 45.91 -26.30
N ASN A 82 14.87 46.67 -26.40
CA ASN A 82 15.04 47.91 -25.64
C ASN A 82 13.92 48.90 -26.00
N GLY A 83 13.23 49.42 -24.99
CA GLY A 83 12.06 50.29 -25.17
C GLY A 83 10.71 49.58 -25.27
N HIS A 84 10.65 48.25 -25.19
CA HIS A 84 9.38 47.52 -25.09
C HIS A 84 8.58 48.00 -23.86
N PRO A 85 7.26 48.27 -23.98
CA PRO A 85 6.48 48.88 -22.89
C PRO A 85 6.37 48.01 -21.63
N ALA A 86 6.51 46.68 -21.78
CA ALA A 86 6.49 45.76 -20.65
C ALA A 86 7.82 45.69 -19.88
N GLN A 87 8.92 46.26 -20.38
CA GLN A 87 10.19 46.21 -19.65
C GLN A 87 10.12 47.02 -18.34
N PRO A 88 10.55 46.44 -17.21
CA PRO A 88 10.59 47.15 -15.94
C PRO A 88 11.46 48.41 -16.01
N ARG A 89 11.05 49.43 -15.26
CA ARG A 89 11.81 50.66 -15.08
C ARG A 89 12.09 50.90 -13.61
N PHE A 90 13.24 51.47 -13.31
CA PHE A 90 13.60 51.83 -11.96
C PHE A 90 14.36 53.16 -11.91
N ASP A 91 14.34 53.78 -10.75
CA ASP A 91 15.12 54.98 -10.47
C ASP A 91 16.32 54.61 -9.61
N LEU A 92 17.39 55.41 -9.69
CA LEU A 92 18.61 55.18 -8.95
C LEU A 92 19.22 56.51 -8.48
N SER A 93 19.27 56.71 -7.16
CA SER A 93 19.82 57.90 -6.51
C SER A 93 21.36 57.88 -6.50
N PRO A 94 22.02 59.03 -6.34
CA PRO A 94 23.47 59.07 -6.15
C PRO A 94 23.92 58.19 -4.98
N GLY A 95 24.92 57.33 -5.18
CA GLY A 95 25.43 56.40 -4.16
C GLY A 95 24.51 55.21 -3.83
N GLU A 96 23.33 55.11 -4.46
CA GLU A 96 22.37 54.03 -4.20
C GLU A 96 22.87 52.69 -4.77
N VAL A 97 22.70 51.63 -3.97
CA VAL A 97 22.88 50.24 -4.39
C VAL A 97 21.51 49.56 -4.37
N ARG A 98 21.12 48.95 -5.48
CA ARG A 98 19.89 48.17 -5.62
C ARG A 98 20.22 46.73 -5.98
N THR A 99 19.59 45.80 -5.28
CA THR A 99 19.59 44.38 -5.64
C THR A 99 18.22 44.06 -6.24
N LEU A 100 18.23 43.58 -7.48
CA LEU A 100 17.05 43.28 -8.27
C LEU A 100 17.04 41.79 -8.63
N SER A 101 15.86 41.19 -8.58
CA SER A 101 15.59 39.84 -9.08
C SER A 101 15.42 39.83 -10.60
N TRP A 102 15.47 38.64 -11.23
CA TRP A 102 15.26 38.50 -12.67
C TRP A 102 13.93 39.11 -13.16
N ARG A 103 12.85 38.93 -12.39
CA ARG A 103 11.51 39.47 -12.72
C ARG A 103 11.44 41.00 -12.68
N GLU A 104 12.32 41.64 -11.90
CA GLU A 104 12.39 43.10 -11.78
C GLU A 104 13.27 43.74 -12.86
N VAL A 105 14.03 42.93 -13.62
CA VAL A 105 14.94 43.44 -14.65
C VAL A 105 14.52 43.09 -16.07
N ILE A 106 13.84 41.96 -16.29
CA ILE A 106 13.51 41.45 -17.63
C ILE A 106 12.06 40.99 -17.70
N ALA A 107 11.32 41.52 -18.67
CA ALA A 107 10.00 41.01 -19.03
C ALA A 107 10.08 40.01 -20.20
N GLU A 108 9.53 38.82 -20.03
CA GLU A 108 9.51 37.75 -21.06
C GLU A 108 8.98 38.21 -22.43
N PRO A 109 7.88 38.99 -22.55
CA PRO A 109 7.40 39.47 -23.85
C PRO A 109 8.39 40.40 -24.58
N ALA A 110 9.35 40.96 -23.86
CA ALA A 110 10.39 41.82 -24.42
C ALA A 110 11.65 41.03 -24.85
N ILE A 111 11.70 39.71 -24.65
CA ILE A 111 12.83 38.89 -25.09
C ILE A 111 12.67 38.51 -26.56
N GLU A 112 13.73 38.69 -27.32
CA GLU A 112 13.85 38.28 -28.71
C GLU A 112 14.90 37.18 -28.83
N TYR A 113 14.48 36.01 -29.30
CA TYR A 113 15.33 34.85 -29.51
C TYR A 113 15.84 34.80 -30.96
N ASP A 114 17.09 34.39 -31.13
CA ASP A 114 17.64 34.05 -32.45
C ASP A 114 16.89 32.86 -33.04
N ARG A 115 16.74 32.84 -34.36
CA ARG A 115 16.04 31.77 -35.09
C ARG A 115 16.60 30.39 -34.78
N SER A 116 17.88 30.26 -34.43
CA SER A 116 18.50 28.98 -34.10
C SER A 116 17.93 28.30 -32.86
N ILE A 117 17.30 29.05 -31.94
CA ILE A 117 16.71 28.50 -30.71
C ILE A 117 15.25 28.90 -30.50
N ALA A 118 14.73 29.86 -31.27
CA ALA A 118 13.39 30.42 -31.08
C ALA A 118 12.29 29.34 -31.08
N GLU A 119 12.30 28.41 -32.04
CA GLU A 119 11.26 27.37 -32.11
C GLU A 119 11.27 26.48 -30.86
N GLN A 120 12.45 26.00 -30.44
CA GLN A 120 12.57 25.18 -29.24
C GLN A 120 12.13 25.96 -28.00
N VAL A 121 12.68 27.16 -27.76
CA VAL A 121 12.39 27.90 -26.53
C VAL A 121 10.94 28.35 -26.47
N LEU A 122 10.33 28.76 -27.59
CA LEU A 122 8.93 29.17 -27.62
C LEU A 122 7.94 28.00 -27.48
N THR A 123 8.35 26.78 -27.82
CA THR A 123 7.50 25.59 -27.69
C THR A 123 7.66 24.88 -26.34
N THR A 124 8.89 24.75 -25.85
CA THR A 124 9.20 24.00 -24.61
C THR A 124 9.42 24.90 -23.41
N GLY A 125 9.73 26.19 -23.61
CA GLY A 125 10.18 27.09 -22.54
C GLY A 125 11.61 26.83 -22.06
N GLU A 126 12.36 25.94 -22.73
CA GLU A 126 13.68 25.47 -22.28
C GLU A 126 14.83 25.97 -23.16
N LEU A 127 15.87 26.47 -22.52
CA LEU A 127 17.17 26.68 -23.16
C LEU A 127 17.85 25.34 -23.45
N PRO A 128 18.52 25.20 -24.62
CA PRO A 128 19.33 24.03 -24.89
C PRO A 128 20.45 23.82 -23.86
N ALA A 129 20.92 22.58 -23.69
CA ALA A 129 22.15 22.33 -22.93
C ALA A 129 23.36 23.06 -23.55
N GLY A 130 24.22 23.63 -22.72
CA GLY A 130 25.44 24.31 -23.16
C GLY A 130 25.96 25.36 -22.18
N SER A 131 27.07 26.00 -22.54
CA SER A 131 27.64 27.12 -21.80
C SER A 131 27.15 28.44 -22.38
N TYR A 132 26.76 29.34 -21.49
CA TYR A 132 26.13 30.61 -21.78
C TYR A 132 26.88 31.76 -21.12
N GLN A 133 26.82 32.93 -21.75
CA GLN A 133 27.23 34.20 -21.16
C GLN A 133 26.03 35.16 -21.18
N LEU A 134 25.62 35.62 -20.02
CA LEU A 134 24.61 36.66 -19.86
C LEU A 134 25.31 37.98 -19.56
N CYS A 135 25.03 39.00 -20.37
CA CYS A 135 25.51 40.36 -20.17
C CYS A 135 24.33 41.30 -19.96
N LEU A 136 24.38 42.11 -18.91
CA LEU A 136 23.38 43.12 -18.57
C LEU A 136 23.97 44.52 -18.75
N GLN A 137 23.25 45.39 -19.45
CA GLN A 137 23.63 46.78 -19.70
C GLN A 137 22.54 47.71 -19.17
N VAL A 138 22.91 48.64 -18.28
CA VAL A 138 21.97 49.68 -17.81
C VAL A 138 21.83 50.76 -18.89
N LEU A 139 20.58 51.09 -19.22
CA LEU A 139 20.18 52.12 -20.16
C LEU A 139 19.44 53.25 -19.45
N ASP A 140 19.65 54.48 -19.88
CA ASP A 140 18.85 55.63 -19.47
C ASP A 140 17.46 55.65 -20.12
N ALA A 141 16.63 56.65 -19.76
CA ALA A 141 15.30 56.82 -20.33
C ALA A 141 15.30 57.07 -21.86
N GLY A 142 16.43 57.48 -22.43
CA GLY A 142 16.67 57.63 -23.87
C GLY A 142 17.28 56.39 -24.53
N LEU A 143 17.32 55.26 -23.81
CA LEU A 143 17.89 53.97 -24.24
C LEU A 143 19.40 54.00 -24.50
N ARG A 144 20.14 54.93 -23.89
CA ARG A 144 21.60 55.04 -24.02
C ARG A 144 22.29 54.33 -22.86
N PRO A 145 23.40 53.61 -23.10
CA PRO A 145 24.14 52.95 -22.04
C PRO A 145 24.85 53.97 -21.12
N ILE A 146 24.68 53.82 -19.81
CA ILE A 146 25.26 54.71 -18.78
C ILE A 146 26.32 54.05 -17.88
N GLY A 147 26.92 52.97 -18.39
CA GLY A 147 27.88 52.15 -17.67
C GLY A 147 28.47 51.06 -18.57
N ARG A 148 29.32 50.22 -18.00
CA ARG A 148 29.80 49.01 -18.69
C ARG A 148 28.82 47.86 -18.45
N PRO A 149 28.72 46.89 -19.37
CA PRO A 149 27.89 45.73 -19.14
C PRO A 149 28.52 44.84 -18.07
N GLY A 150 27.69 44.32 -17.17
CA GLY A 150 28.07 43.28 -16.21
C GLY A 150 27.77 41.93 -16.85
N CYS A 151 28.78 41.08 -16.98
CA CYS A 151 28.65 39.78 -17.62
C CYS A 151 28.95 38.64 -16.65
N GLY A 152 28.21 37.54 -16.76
CA GLY A 152 28.41 36.31 -16.01
C GLY A 152 28.22 35.09 -16.92
N THR A 153 28.97 34.03 -16.66
CA THR A 153 28.87 32.77 -17.40
C THR A 153 28.17 31.71 -16.57
N PHE A 154 27.34 30.89 -17.20
CA PHE A 154 26.71 29.73 -16.57
C PHE A 154 26.55 28.57 -17.55
N THR A 155 26.24 27.39 -17.04
CA THR A 155 25.99 26.19 -17.84
C THR A 155 24.56 25.73 -17.61
N VAL A 156 23.83 25.53 -18.70
CA VAL A 156 22.56 24.83 -18.70
C VAL A 156 22.87 23.36 -18.94
N ILE A 157 22.49 22.52 -17.99
CA ILE A 157 22.57 21.07 -18.10
C ILE A 157 21.16 20.52 -18.19
N VAL A 158 20.95 19.59 -19.12
CA VAL A 158 19.71 18.82 -19.18
C VAL A 158 20.02 17.48 -18.51
N ALA A 159 19.40 17.23 -17.36
CA ALA A 159 19.64 16.03 -16.58
C ALA A 159 19.28 14.77 -17.39
N ASP A 160 20.02 13.68 -17.20
CA ASP A 160 19.69 12.38 -17.77
C ASP A 160 18.55 11.72 -16.98
N ALA A 161 17.69 11.02 -17.72
CA ALA A 161 16.58 10.26 -17.16
C ALA A 161 17.11 9.06 -16.32
N PRO A 162 16.34 8.59 -15.32
CA PRO A 162 16.71 7.43 -14.53
C PRO A 162 16.81 6.17 -15.39
N VAL A 163 17.74 5.28 -15.06
CA VAL A 163 17.94 3.99 -15.74
C VAL A 163 17.41 2.88 -14.85
N LEU A 164 16.61 1.97 -15.40
CA LEU A 164 16.07 0.84 -14.65
C LEU A 164 17.17 -0.21 -14.43
N LEU A 165 17.30 -0.69 -13.20
CA LEU A 165 18.37 -1.61 -12.78
C LEU A 165 17.85 -3.03 -12.55
N SER A 166 16.70 -3.17 -11.87
CA SER A 166 16.10 -4.47 -11.59
C SER A 166 14.61 -4.32 -11.24
N PRO A 167 13.73 -5.24 -11.69
CA PRO A 167 13.98 -6.31 -12.65
C PRO A 167 13.96 -5.80 -14.11
N ILE A 168 14.83 -6.33 -14.96
CA ILE A 168 14.98 -5.90 -16.37
C ILE A 168 15.10 -7.11 -17.32
N GLY A 169 14.89 -6.89 -18.63
CA GLY A 169 15.20 -7.89 -19.66
C GLY A 169 14.38 -9.18 -19.57
N GLY A 170 13.17 -9.14 -19.00
CA GLY A 170 12.33 -10.32 -18.83
C GLY A 170 12.74 -11.20 -17.64
N ALA A 171 13.48 -10.64 -16.67
CA ALA A 171 13.84 -11.34 -15.45
C ALA A 171 12.61 -11.95 -14.74
N GLN A 172 12.85 -13.06 -14.06
CA GLN A 172 11.85 -13.75 -13.27
C GLN A 172 11.84 -13.16 -11.85
N ALA A 173 10.66 -12.78 -11.35
CA ALA A 173 10.50 -12.12 -10.06
C ALA A 173 9.38 -12.77 -9.21
N SER A 174 9.37 -12.49 -7.91
CA SER A 174 8.26 -12.86 -7.02
C SER A 174 7.01 -12.01 -7.32
N GLU A 175 5.89 -12.33 -6.68
CA GLU A 175 4.66 -11.50 -6.73
C GLU A 175 4.85 -10.12 -6.07
N THR A 176 5.91 -9.94 -5.29
CA THR A 176 6.31 -8.68 -4.64
C THR A 176 7.73 -8.29 -5.04
N PRO A 177 7.96 -7.89 -6.29
CA PRO A 177 9.30 -7.53 -6.75
C PRO A 177 9.81 -6.26 -6.07
N LEU A 178 11.12 -6.20 -5.83
CA LEU A 178 11.82 -4.96 -5.51
C LEU A 178 12.23 -4.27 -6.82
N LEU A 179 11.65 -3.11 -7.08
CA LEU A 179 11.97 -2.27 -8.24
C LEU A 179 13.14 -1.34 -7.88
N GLN A 180 14.16 -1.26 -8.71
CA GLN A 180 15.37 -0.45 -8.49
C GLN A 180 15.79 0.31 -9.74
N TRP A 181 16.15 1.58 -9.60
CA TRP A 181 16.61 2.44 -10.69
C TRP A 181 17.79 3.33 -10.25
N SER A 182 18.49 3.93 -11.20
CA SER A 182 19.50 4.95 -10.93
C SER A 182 18.82 6.31 -10.66
N PRO A 183 19.43 7.21 -9.88
CA PRO A 183 18.96 8.59 -9.83
C PRO A 183 19.12 9.29 -11.19
N SER A 184 18.35 10.36 -11.41
CA SER A 184 18.63 11.31 -12.49
C SER A 184 19.97 12.00 -12.27
N SER A 185 20.69 12.30 -13.36
CA SER A 185 22.04 12.86 -13.32
C SER A 185 22.11 14.23 -14.03
N PRO A 186 22.49 15.32 -13.35
CA PRO A 186 22.77 15.37 -11.92
C PRO A 186 21.47 15.23 -11.08
N PRO A 187 21.59 14.82 -9.81
CA PRO A 187 20.46 14.80 -8.89
C PRO A 187 20.10 16.23 -8.46
N ALA A 188 18.80 16.50 -8.29
CA ALA A 188 18.28 17.75 -7.76
C ALA A 188 17.62 17.55 -6.38
N PRO A 189 17.76 18.50 -5.43
CA PRO A 189 17.00 18.46 -4.18
C PRO A 189 15.49 18.52 -4.45
N GLY A 190 14.70 17.67 -3.77
CA GLY A 190 13.24 17.63 -3.94
C GLY A 190 12.76 16.76 -5.11
N LEU A 191 13.65 16.01 -5.75
CA LEU A 191 13.30 15.09 -6.83
C LEU A 191 12.41 13.94 -6.32
N GLN A 192 11.34 13.66 -7.05
CA GLN A 192 10.41 12.55 -6.86
C GLN A 192 10.44 11.65 -8.09
N TYR A 193 10.11 10.37 -7.91
CA TYR A 193 10.05 9.40 -8.99
C TYR A 193 8.67 8.77 -9.05
N ARG A 194 7.95 8.98 -10.16
CA ARG A 194 6.70 8.28 -10.45
C ARG A 194 7.01 6.93 -11.07
N VAL A 195 6.76 5.86 -10.32
CA VAL A 195 6.87 4.48 -10.78
C VAL A 195 5.52 4.05 -11.34
N THR A 196 5.47 3.56 -12.58
CA THR A 196 4.26 3.02 -13.21
C THR A 196 4.51 1.57 -13.61
N LEU A 197 3.60 0.67 -13.23
CA LEU A 197 3.65 -0.75 -13.55
C LEU A 197 2.31 -1.19 -14.16
N LYS A 198 2.39 -1.94 -15.25
CA LYS A 198 1.23 -2.46 -15.98
C LYS A 198 1.44 -3.92 -16.35
N VAL A 199 0.35 -4.66 -16.47
CA VAL A 199 0.37 -6.03 -17.03
C VAL A 199 0.73 -5.99 -18.52
N ARG A 200 1.34 -7.05 -19.05
CA ARG A 200 1.61 -7.25 -20.48
C ARG A 200 1.07 -8.62 -20.92
N TYR A 201 0.34 -8.64 -22.02
CA TYR A 201 -0.25 -9.85 -22.59
C TYR A 201 0.53 -10.33 -23.82
N GLN A 202 0.30 -11.59 -24.19
CA GLN A 202 0.92 -12.24 -25.36
C GLN A 202 0.71 -11.42 -26.63
N GLY A 203 1.74 -11.33 -27.47
CA GLY A 203 1.73 -10.55 -28.71
C GLY A 203 1.95 -9.04 -28.55
N GLN A 204 1.98 -8.49 -27.33
CA GLN A 204 2.27 -7.07 -27.10
C GLN A 204 3.77 -6.81 -26.90
N THR A 205 4.25 -5.73 -27.52
CA THR A 205 5.56 -5.13 -27.17
C THR A 205 5.49 -4.42 -25.82
N PRO A 206 6.63 -4.22 -25.12
CA PRO A 206 6.65 -3.47 -23.87
C PRO A 206 6.06 -2.05 -24.00
N ALA A 207 6.33 -1.37 -25.12
CA ALA A 207 5.81 -0.03 -25.39
C ALA A 207 4.28 -0.02 -25.56
N GLN A 208 3.71 -0.97 -26.31
CA GLN A 208 2.26 -1.09 -26.48
C GLN A 208 1.55 -1.36 -25.14
N ALA A 209 2.09 -2.29 -24.34
CA ALA A 209 1.55 -2.59 -23.02
C ALA A 209 1.60 -1.36 -22.10
N MET A 210 2.71 -0.62 -22.08
CA MET A 210 2.84 0.59 -21.27
C MET A 210 1.84 1.68 -21.69
N ALA A 211 1.55 1.82 -22.98
CA ALA A 211 0.61 2.80 -23.47
C ALA A 211 -0.85 2.46 -23.13
N SER A 212 -1.25 1.18 -23.21
CA SER A 212 -2.67 0.80 -23.34
C SER A 212 -3.22 -0.07 -22.20
N ASN A 213 -2.38 -0.78 -21.45
CA ASN A 213 -2.87 -1.75 -20.48
C ASN A 213 -3.24 -1.10 -19.13
N PRO A 214 -4.05 -1.81 -18.29
CA PRO A 214 -4.42 -1.34 -16.96
C PRO A 214 -3.19 -1.07 -16.08
N ILE A 215 -3.26 0.03 -15.32
CA ILE A 215 -2.30 0.34 -14.25
C ILE A 215 -2.54 -0.65 -13.12
N ARG A 216 -1.46 -1.32 -12.70
CA ARG A 216 -1.41 -2.05 -11.44
C ARG A 216 -0.94 -1.10 -10.36
N LEU A 217 0.30 -0.63 -10.50
CA LEU A 217 0.91 0.30 -9.56
C LEU A 217 1.19 1.64 -10.23
N GLN A 218 0.82 2.73 -9.55
CA GLN A 218 1.36 4.05 -9.82
C GLN A 218 1.61 4.80 -8.50
N VAL A 219 2.88 5.06 -8.21
CA VAL A 219 3.30 5.69 -6.94
C VAL A 219 4.40 6.71 -7.20
N GLU A 220 4.41 7.78 -6.41
CA GLU A 220 5.49 8.77 -6.40
C GLU A 220 6.33 8.61 -5.13
N VAL A 221 7.63 8.41 -5.28
CA VAL A 221 8.55 8.19 -4.16
C VAL A 221 9.83 9.01 -4.28
N PRO A 222 10.44 9.46 -3.17
CA PRO A 222 11.70 10.21 -3.19
C PRO A 222 12.94 9.31 -3.28
N THR A 223 12.75 7.99 -3.22
CA THR A 223 13.82 6.98 -3.23
C THR A 223 14.08 6.46 -4.64
N THR A 224 15.19 5.74 -4.84
CA THR A 224 15.52 5.06 -6.11
C THR A 224 15.22 3.56 -6.09
N SER A 225 14.34 3.15 -5.17
CA SER A 225 13.85 1.79 -5.06
C SER A 225 12.45 1.77 -4.47
N TYR A 226 11.65 0.77 -4.86
CA TYR A 226 10.30 0.55 -4.35
C TYR A 226 9.97 -0.93 -4.23
N GLN A 227 9.54 -1.36 -3.04
CA GLN A 227 9.08 -2.72 -2.79
C GLN A 227 7.59 -2.81 -3.13
N VAL A 228 7.23 -3.56 -4.16
CA VAL A 228 5.82 -3.77 -4.51
C VAL A 228 5.13 -4.55 -3.38
N PRO A 229 4.01 -4.05 -2.83
CA PRO A 229 3.30 -4.70 -1.73
C PRO A 229 2.47 -5.90 -2.21
N VAL A 230 2.20 -6.85 -1.31
CA VAL A 230 1.35 -8.04 -1.59
C VAL A 230 -0.08 -7.66 -2.01
N THR A 231 -0.54 -6.47 -1.61
CA THR A 231 -1.85 -5.94 -2.01
C THR A 231 -1.95 -5.68 -3.51
N GLU A 232 -0.80 -5.51 -4.18
CA GLU A 232 -0.72 -5.41 -5.62
C GLU A 232 -0.90 -6.82 -6.21
N GLN A 233 -2.03 -7.08 -6.87
CA GLN A 233 -2.46 -8.43 -7.28
C GLN A 233 -1.67 -8.99 -8.48
N LEU A 234 -0.34 -8.89 -8.47
CA LEU A 234 0.50 -9.31 -9.61
C LEU A 234 0.41 -10.82 -9.87
N GLY A 235 0.19 -11.64 -8.84
CA GLY A 235 -0.05 -13.08 -8.99
C GLY A 235 -1.34 -13.41 -9.76
N ALA A 236 -2.38 -12.56 -9.64
CA ALA A 236 -3.62 -12.76 -10.39
C ALA A 236 -3.43 -12.51 -11.89
N ASP A 237 -2.60 -11.54 -12.28
CA ASP A 237 -2.21 -11.34 -13.67
C ASP A 237 -1.45 -12.54 -14.23
N ALA A 238 -0.54 -13.10 -13.44
CA ALA A 238 0.28 -14.23 -13.85
C ALA A 238 -0.53 -15.52 -14.05
N ALA A 239 -1.73 -15.62 -13.44
CA ALA A 239 -2.67 -16.71 -13.64
C ALA A 239 -3.49 -16.61 -14.96
N ASP A 240 -3.45 -15.47 -15.66
CA ASP A 240 -4.14 -15.31 -16.95
C ASP A 240 -3.44 -16.14 -18.06
N PRO A 241 -4.18 -16.95 -18.85
CA PRO A 241 -3.60 -17.70 -19.97
C PRO A 241 -2.87 -16.85 -21.02
N ASN A 242 -3.23 -15.58 -21.16
CA ASN A 242 -2.61 -14.63 -22.07
C ASN A 242 -1.49 -13.81 -21.42
N TYR A 243 -1.10 -14.13 -20.19
CA TYR A 243 -0.01 -13.44 -19.49
C TYR A 243 1.31 -13.57 -20.26
N ALA A 244 2.04 -12.46 -20.37
CA ALA A 244 3.38 -12.42 -20.95
C ALA A 244 4.40 -11.67 -20.08
N GLY A 245 4.00 -11.16 -18.92
CA GLY A 245 4.84 -10.40 -18.01
C GLY A 245 4.18 -9.12 -17.48
N HIS A 246 4.98 -8.29 -16.83
CA HIS A 246 4.66 -6.93 -16.47
C HIS A 246 5.67 -5.99 -17.14
N VAL A 247 5.24 -4.77 -17.40
CA VAL A 247 6.07 -3.68 -17.89
C VAL A 247 6.09 -2.57 -16.86
N TRP A 248 7.24 -1.90 -16.72
CA TRP A 248 7.38 -0.81 -15.77
C TRP A 248 8.30 0.29 -16.30
N GLN A 249 8.05 1.50 -15.82
CA GLN A 249 8.78 2.71 -16.20
C GLN A 249 8.81 3.68 -15.02
N VAL A 250 9.86 4.47 -14.92
CA VAL A 250 10.04 5.51 -13.91
C VAL A 250 10.10 6.87 -14.58
N GLN A 251 9.40 7.86 -14.02
CA GLN A 251 9.49 9.26 -14.43
C GLN A 251 10.09 10.10 -13.30
N ALA A 252 11.18 10.81 -13.56
CA ALA A 252 11.73 11.80 -12.65
C ALA A 252 10.91 13.10 -12.69
N LEU A 253 10.55 13.61 -11.52
CA LEU A 253 9.71 14.78 -11.32
C LEU A 253 10.35 15.73 -10.31
N LEU A 254 10.53 17.00 -10.68
CA LEU A 254 10.94 18.06 -9.77
C LEU A 254 9.78 19.03 -9.59
N ASN A 255 9.30 19.20 -8.36
CA ASN A 255 8.12 20.03 -8.05
C ASN A 255 6.90 19.68 -8.92
N GLY A 256 6.67 18.38 -9.16
CA GLY A 256 5.57 17.85 -9.97
C GLY A 256 5.74 17.98 -11.49
N ARG A 257 6.85 18.54 -11.98
CA ARG A 257 7.14 18.67 -13.41
C ARG A 257 8.20 17.67 -13.87
N PRO A 258 8.12 17.16 -15.11
CA PRO A 258 9.16 16.31 -15.70
C PRO A 258 10.58 16.89 -15.53
N TYR A 259 11.51 16.07 -15.02
CA TYR A 259 12.90 16.45 -14.79
C TYR A 259 13.86 15.65 -15.68
N GLY A 260 14.60 16.36 -16.52
CA GLY A 260 15.61 15.78 -17.42
C GLY A 260 15.09 15.41 -18.80
N ARG A 261 15.99 14.85 -19.62
CA ARG A 261 15.72 14.39 -20.99
C ARG A 261 14.54 13.43 -21.03
N ASN A 262 13.88 13.34 -22.19
CA ASN A 262 12.76 12.42 -22.41
C ASN A 262 11.62 12.63 -21.39
N GLN A 263 11.36 13.87 -20.97
CA GLN A 263 10.38 14.19 -19.92
C GLN A 263 10.64 13.42 -18.61
N GLY A 264 11.92 13.18 -18.27
CA GLY A 264 12.33 12.40 -17.11
C GLY A 264 11.99 10.92 -17.18
N LEU A 265 11.51 10.40 -18.31
CA LEU A 265 11.11 9.00 -18.45
C LEU A 265 12.31 8.09 -18.70
N SER A 266 12.42 7.05 -17.88
CA SER A 266 13.31 5.91 -18.14
C SER A 266 12.90 5.17 -19.41
N PRO A 267 13.77 4.29 -19.95
CA PRO A 267 13.33 3.21 -20.83
C PRO A 267 12.24 2.37 -20.16
N ILE A 268 11.44 1.67 -20.97
CA ILE A 268 10.46 0.70 -20.49
C ILE A 268 11.16 -0.64 -20.35
N GLU A 269 11.11 -1.21 -19.16
CA GLU A 269 11.59 -2.57 -18.91
C GLU A 269 10.45 -3.51 -18.57
N HIS A 270 10.75 -4.80 -18.60
CA HIS A 270 9.77 -5.85 -18.33
C HIS A 270 10.37 -6.99 -17.53
N PHE A 271 9.48 -7.69 -16.83
CA PHE A 271 9.79 -8.88 -16.05
C PHE A 271 8.59 -9.82 -16.07
N ALA A 272 8.79 -11.07 -15.66
CA ALA A 272 7.72 -12.03 -15.48
C ALA A 272 7.65 -12.43 -14.01
N VAL A 273 6.42 -12.52 -13.49
CA VAL A 273 6.17 -13.09 -12.17
C VAL A 273 6.22 -14.59 -12.31
N LEU A 274 7.09 -15.22 -11.53
CA LEU A 274 7.03 -16.66 -11.31
C LEU A 274 5.81 -16.91 -10.43
N LEU A 275 4.77 -17.51 -11.01
CA LEU A 275 3.81 -18.24 -10.20
C LEU A 275 4.62 -19.28 -9.42
N GLN A 276 4.75 -19.09 -8.11
CA GLN A 276 5.26 -20.17 -7.29
C GLN A 276 4.32 -21.35 -7.52
N GLU A 277 4.84 -22.49 -8.00
CA GLU A 277 4.03 -23.71 -8.07
C GLU A 277 3.39 -23.89 -6.69
N VAL A 278 2.06 -23.86 -6.66
CA VAL A 278 1.31 -24.07 -5.43
C VAL A 278 1.80 -25.43 -4.90
N PRO A 279 2.47 -25.47 -3.74
CA PRO A 279 3.02 -26.72 -3.27
C PRO A 279 1.85 -27.70 -3.11
N SER A 280 2.10 -28.97 -3.42
CA SER A 280 1.05 -29.98 -3.52
C SER A 280 1.47 -31.28 -2.88
N GLY A 281 0.47 -32.05 -2.46
CA GLY A 281 0.61 -33.44 -2.02
C GLY A 281 -0.35 -34.34 -2.80
N THR A 282 -0.26 -35.65 -2.57
CA THR A 282 -1.14 -36.65 -3.19
C THR A 282 -2.04 -37.27 -2.14
N LEU A 283 -3.36 -37.23 -2.36
CA LEU A 283 -4.34 -37.94 -1.55
C LEU A 283 -4.85 -39.15 -2.32
N CYS A 284 -4.65 -40.34 -1.76
CA CYS A 284 -5.20 -41.59 -2.26
C CYS A 284 -6.38 -42.06 -1.40
N ILE A 285 -7.40 -42.63 -2.03
CA ILE A 285 -8.58 -43.20 -1.39
C ILE A 285 -8.64 -44.68 -1.79
N GLU A 286 -8.69 -45.57 -0.81
CA GLU A 286 -8.92 -47.00 -1.00
C GLU A 286 -10.30 -47.38 -0.48
N LYS A 287 -11.10 -48.03 -1.32
CA LYS A 287 -12.45 -48.48 -0.97
C LYS A 287 -12.47 -50.00 -0.87
N PHE A 288 -12.98 -50.54 0.21
CA PHE A 288 -13.11 -51.99 0.41
C PHE A 288 -14.54 -52.42 0.78
N GLU A 289 -14.82 -53.71 0.55
CA GLU A 289 -16.03 -54.40 1.02
C GLU A 289 -15.78 -54.95 2.42
N ASP A 290 -16.37 -54.31 3.41
CA ASP A 290 -16.30 -54.73 4.80
C ASP A 290 -17.41 -55.76 5.06
N ARG A 291 -17.05 -57.04 5.01
CA ARG A 291 -18.02 -58.14 5.06
C ARG A 291 -18.53 -58.36 6.47
N ASN A 292 -17.66 -58.22 7.48
CA ASN A 292 -18.03 -58.44 8.87
C ASN A 292 -18.56 -57.17 9.56
N GLY A 293 -18.42 -56.00 8.92
CA GLY A 293 -18.93 -54.72 9.37
C GLY A 293 -18.09 -54.05 10.46
N ASN A 294 -16.83 -54.42 10.61
CA ASN A 294 -15.97 -53.97 11.71
C ASN A 294 -15.22 -52.65 11.45
N GLY A 295 -15.33 -52.08 10.24
CA GLY A 295 -14.70 -50.84 9.82
C GLY A 295 -13.21 -50.96 9.46
N GLN A 296 -12.66 -52.18 9.40
CA GLN A 296 -11.28 -52.46 9.00
C GLN A 296 -11.26 -53.38 7.78
N GLN A 297 -10.23 -53.27 6.94
CA GLN A 297 -10.08 -54.19 5.82
C GLN A 297 -9.37 -55.45 6.29
N ASP A 298 -10.11 -56.54 6.38
CA ASP A 298 -9.58 -57.84 6.80
C ASP A 298 -9.06 -58.70 5.63
N PRO A 299 -8.20 -59.71 5.89
CA PRO A 299 -7.78 -60.66 4.87
C PRO A 299 -8.98 -61.32 4.17
N GLY A 300 -9.04 -61.19 2.83
CA GLY A 300 -10.13 -61.72 2.01
C GLY A 300 -11.25 -60.72 1.72
N GLU A 301 -11.17 -59.49 2.22
CA GLU A 301 -12.07 -58.39 1.90
C GLU A 301 -11.59 -57.61 0.67
N PRO A 302 -12.34 -57.67 -0.46
CA PRO A 302 -11.88 -57.09 -1.72
C PRO A 302 -12.01 -55.57 -1.74
N LEU A 303 -11.17 -54.93 -2.55
CA LEU A 303 -11.33 -53.53 -2.93
C LEU A 303 -12.51 -53.35 -3.90
N LEU A 304 -13.13 -52.18 -3.90
CA LEU A 304 -14.35 -51.87 -4.65
C LEU A 304 -14.17 -50.66 -5.57
N GLY A 305 -14.33 -50.88 -6.88
CA GLY A 305 -14.34 -49.84 -7.88
C GLY A 305 -15.69 -49.13 -8.06
N GLY A 306 -15.65 -47.94 -8.68
CA GLY A 306 -16.84 -47.15 -9.04
C GLY A 306 -17.50 -46.44 -7.87
N TRP A 307 -16.77 -46.14 -6.80
CA TRP A 307 -17.27 -45.40 -5.64
C TRP A 307 -16.88 -43.93 -5.70
N SER A 308 -17.85 -43.04 -5.59
CA SER A 308 -17.64 -41.58 -5.68
C SER A 308 -17.36 -40.96 -4.31
N PHE A 309 -16.41 -40.03 -4.29
CA PHE A 309 -16.04 -39.24 -3.12
C PHE A 309 -16.04 -37.75 -3.45
N LEU A 310 -16.36 -36.94 -2.45
CA LEU A 310 -16.23 -35.50 -2.48
C LEU A 310 -15.10 -35.10 -1.52
N ILE A 311 -14.10 -34.41 -2.04
CA ILE A 311 -12.99 -33.88 -1.27
C ILE A 311 -13.20 -32.37 -1.16
N VAL A 312 -13.27 -31.85 0.05
CA VAL A 312 -13.55 -30.43 0.31
C VAL A 312 -12.40 -29.82 1.08
N ASN A 313 -11.83 -28.73 0.57
CA ASN A 313 -11.03 -27.85 1.39
C ASN A 313 -11.99 -26.99 2.24
N PRO A 314 -11.99 -27.13 3.58
CA PRO A 314 -12.95 -26.44 4.43
C PRO A 314 -12.68 -24.92 4.53
N GLU A 315 -11.47 -24.46 4.23
CA GLU A 315 -11.09 -23.03 4.25
C GLU A 315 -11.45 -22.34 2.94
N THR A 316 -11.05 -22.89 1.79
CA THR A 316 -11.31 -22.27 0.47
C THR A 316 -12.68 -22.62 -0.10
N ARG A 317 -13.32 -23.68 0.40
CA ARG A 317 -14.53 -24.33 -0.15
C ARG A 317 -14.33 -24.95 -1.52
N ASP A 318 -13.09 -25.16 -1.95
CA ASP A 318 -12.81 -25.89 -3.19
C ASP A 318 -13.29 -27.34 -3.06
N THR A 319 -13.92 -27.83 -4.11
CA THR A 319 -14.45 -29.20 -4.16
C THR A 319 -13.83 -29.98 -5.30
N THR A 320 -13.34 -31.19 -4.99
CA THR A 320 -12.83 -32.14 -5.98
C THR A 320 -13.61 -33.43 -5.87
N ARG A 321 -14.19 -33.89 -6.98
CA ARG A 321 -14.90 -35.17 -7.05
C ARG A 321 -14.00 -36.22 -7.66
N VAL A 322 -13.88 -37.37 -6.99
CA VAL A 322 -13.09 -38.51 -7.49
C VAL A 322 -13.92 -39.78 -7.43
N THR A 323 -13.56 -40.77 -8.25
CA THR A 323 -14.21 -42.09 -8.26
C THR A 323 -13.16 -43.19 -8.30
N THR A 324 -13.30 -44.22 -7.47
CA THR A 324 -12.34 -45.34 -7.43
C THR A 324 -12.29 -46.10 -8.75
N GLY A 325 -11.08 -46.44 -9.20
CA GLY A 325 -10.85 -47.29 -10.37
C GLY A 325 -11.27 -48.73 -10.13
N THR A 326 -11.15 -49.60 -11.13
CA THR A 326 -11.48 -51.04 -11.02
C THR A 326 -10.66 -51.78 -9.97
N ASN A 327 -9.50 -51.26 -9.60
CA ASN A 327 -8.66 -51.72 -8.49
C ASN A 327 -9.15 -51.24 -7.10
N GLY A 328 -10.21 -50.44 -7.05
CA GLY A 328 -10.80 -49.87 -5.85
C GLY A 328 -10.00 -48.73 -5.20
N THR A 329 -9.06 -48.14 -5.94
CA THR A 329 -8.25 -47.00 -5.49
C THR A 329 -8.40 -45.81 -6.44
N VAL A 330 -8.27 -44.59 -5.92
CA VAL A 330 -8.08 -43.37 -6.72
C VAL A 330 -7.12 -42.43 -6.00
N CYS A 331 -6.22 -41.78 -6.73
CA CYS A 331 -5.32 -40.77 -6.19
C CYS A 331 -5.52 -39.44 -6.92
N THR A 332 -5.47 -38.34 -6.18
CA THR A 332 -5.57 -36.98 -6.72
C THR A 332 -4.52 -36.07 -6.09
N ARG A 333 -4.04 -35.09 -6.87
CA ARG A 333 -3.07 -34.09 -6.41
C ARG A 333 -3.84 -32.86 -5.91
N LEU A 334 -3.51 -32.40 -4.71
CA LEU A 334 -4.18 -31.28 -4.06
C LEU A 334 -3.14 -30.31 -3.47
N ARG A 335 -3.52 -29.04 -3.27
CA ARG A 335 -2.67 -28.03 -2.61
C ARG A 335 -2.22 -28.51 -1.22
N ALA A 336 -0.98 -28.21 -0.87
CA ALA A 336 -0.35 -28.57 0.40
C ALA A 336 0.71 -27.51 0.81
N PRO A 337 0.92 -27.24 2.11
CA PRO A 337 0.24 -27.85 3.25
C PRO A 337 -1.22 -27.38 3.34
N ASP A 338 -2.15 -28.30 3.53
CA ASP A 338 -3.58 -27.98 3.64
C ASP A 338 -4.38 -29.12 4.31
N VAL A 339 -5.63 -28.86 4.67
CA VAL A 339 -6.54 -29.84 5.25
C VAL A 339 -7.71 -30.11 4.32
N TYR A 340 -8.04 -31.38 4.12
CA TYR A 340 -9.18 -31.80 3.31
C TYR A 340 -10.13 -32.67 4.11
N ILE A 341 -11.43 -32.57 3.82
CA ILE A 341 -12.44 -33.50 4.30
C ILE A 341 -12.86 -34.38 3.13
N VAL A 342 -12.65 -35.67 3.27
CA VAL A 342 -13.06 -36.67 2.29
C VAL A 342 -14.39 -37.26 2.74
N THR A 343 -15.40 -37.19 1.88
CA THR A 343 -16.75 -37.70 2.13
C THR A 343 -17.19 -38.71 1.08
N GLU A 344 -17.53 -39.92 1.51
CA GLU A 344 -18.14 -40.91 0.63
C GLU A 344 -19.56 -40.49 0.24
N GLN A 345 -19.89 -40.68 -1.04
CA GLN A 345 -21.24 -40.47 -1.52
C GLN A 345 -22.08 -41.73 -1.29
N GLU A 346 -23.25 -41.57 -0.67
CA GLU A 346 -24.15 -42.67 -0.33
C GLU A 346 -24.49 -43.54 -1.55
N ARG A 347 -24.41 -44.87 -1.37
CA ARG A 347 -24.75 -45.85 -2.40
C ARG A 347 -25.79 -46.82 -1.87
N ARG A 348 -26.94 -46.88 -2.55
CA ARG A 348 -28.06 -47.77 -2.18
C ARG A 348 -27.61 -49.24 -2.13
N GLY A 349 -28.10 -49.97 -1.14
CA GLY A 349 -27.78 -51.39 -0.91
C GLY A 349 -26.47 -51.62 -0.15
N TRP A 350 -25.79 -50.55 0.26
CA TRP A 350 -24.57 -50.60 1.04
C TRP A 350 -24.70 -49.76 2.30
N ARG A 351 -24.13 -50.26 3.39
CA ARG A 351 -23.97 -49.56 4.66
C ARG A 351 -22.51 -49.15 4.79
N LEU A 352 -22.25 -47.86 5.00
CA LEU A 352 -20.92 -47.40 5.37
C LEU A 352 -20.55 -47.93 6.76
N THR A 353 -19.34 -48.46 6.89
CA THR A 353 -18.82 -49.05 8.14
C THR A 353 -17.62 -48.29 8.71
N THR A 354 -16.97 -47.44 7.91
CA THR A 354 -15.97 -46.46 8.35
C THR A 354 -16.58 -45.08 8.62
N GLY A 355 -15.81 -44.15 9.18
CA GLY A 355 -16.24 -42.75 9.30
C GLY A 355 -16.50 -42.13 7.91
N ASN A 356 -17.66 -41.48 7.73
CA ASN A 356 -18.03 -40.88 6.43
C ASN A 356 -17.19 -39.65 6.10
N ASN A 357 -16.90 -38.83 7.12
CA ASN A 357 -16.09 -37.62 6.96
C ASN A 357 -14.72 -37.89 7.56
N GLN A 358 -13.71 -38.07 6.72
CA GLN A 358 -12.34 -38.29 7.15
C GLN A 358 -11.50 -37.03 6.89
N PRO A 359 -11.03 -36.32 7.94
CA PRO A 359 -10.10 -35.21 7.78
C PRO A 359 -8.70 -35.74 7.42
N VAL A 360 -8.05 -35.05 6.49
CA VAL A 360 -6.75 -35.39 5.93
C VAL A 360 -5.88 -34.15 6.03
N VAL A 361 -4.72 -34.25 6.67
CA VAL A 361 -3.70 -33.20 6.67
C VAL A 361 -2.67 -33.59 5.62
N LEU A 362 -2.60 -32.80 4.55
CA LEU A 362 -1.73 -33.07 3.42
C LEU A 362 -0.54 -32.13 3.45
N GLU A 363 0.67 -32.68 3.56
CA GLU A 363 1.93 -31.93 3.58
C GLU A 363 2.59 -31.88 2.19
N ARG A 364 3.52 -30.93 2.00
CA ARG A 364 4.21 -30.74 0.70
C ARG A 364 4.93 -32.01 0.25
N GLY A 365 4.62 -32.50 -0.95
CA GLY A 365 5.22 -33.69 -1.56
C GLY A 365 4.82 -35.01 -0.90
N MET A 366 4.00 -34.99 0.16
CA MET A 366 3.55 -36.18 0.86
C MET A 366 2.46 -36.90 0.07
N SER A 367 2.44 -38.23 0.16
CA SER A 367 1.30 -39.06 -0.25
C SER A 367 0.60 -39.61 0.99
N GLN A 368 -0.70 -39.35 1.14
CA GLN A 368 -1.52 -39.85 2.25
C GLN A 368 -2.68 -40.69 1.70
N THR A 369 -2.97 -41.82 2.36
CA THR A 369 -4.04 -42.73 1.98
C THR A 369 -5.12 -42.77 3.05
N VAL A 370 -6.38 -42.63 2.65
CA VAL A 370 -7.57 -42.86 3.50
C VAL A 370 -8.36 -44.06 3.00
N ARG A 371 -9.01 -44.75 3.94
CA ARG A 371 -9.71 -46.03 3.66
C ARG A 371 -11.19 -45.95 4.01
N PHE A 372 -12.02 -46.46 3.12
CA PHE A 372 -13.48 -46.45 3.28
C PHE A 372 -14.06 -47.86 3.11
N GLY A 373 -14.72 -48.36 4.16
CA GLY A 373 -15.34 -49.69 4.23
C GLY A 373 -16.85 -49.60 4.12
N ASN A 374 -17.46 -50.49 3.33
CA ASN A 374 -18.92 -50.66 3.31
C ASN A 374 -19.31 -52.14 3.33
N GLN A 375 -20.36 -52.43 4.06
CA GLN A 375 -21.01 -53.75 4.12
C GLN A 375 -22.24 -53.77 3.22
N ARG A 376 -22.45 -54.87 2.49
CA ARG A 376 -23.69 -55.08 1.72
C ARG A 376 -24.87 -55.26 2.68
N GLN A 377 -25.99 -54.62 2.38
CA GLN A 377 -27.25 -54.86 3.09
C GLN A 377 -28.05 -55.96 2.39
N PRO A 378 -28.39 -57.08 3.06
CA PRO A 378 -29.28 -58.09 2.48
C PRO A 378 -30.70 -57.52 2.34
N GLY A 379 -31.27 -57.55 1.13
CA GLY A 379 -32.71 -57.31 0.92
C GLY A 379 -33.15 -56.11 0.07
N GLN A 380 -32.27 -55.44 -0.68
CA GLN A 380 -32.70 -54.49 -1.73
C GLN A 380 -32.09 -54.84 -3.09
N PRO A 381 -32.90 -55.11 -4.15
CA PRO A 381 -32.38 -55.31 -5.50
C PRO A 381 -31.70 -54.03 -6.02
N GLN A 382 -30.55 -54.17 -6.68
CA GLN A 382 -29.93 -53.08 -7.45
C GLN A 382 -30.88 -52.65 -8.57
N PRO A 383 -31.20 -51.34 -8.72
CA PRO A 383 -31.81 -50.87 -9.96
C PRO A 383 -30.75 -50.82 -11.08
N PRO A 384 -31.13 -51.11 -12.35
CA PRO A 384 -30.33 -50.76 -13.52
C PRO A 384 -30.22 -49.22 -13.65
N GLY A 385 -29.19 -48.76 -14.35
CA GLY A 385 -28.68 -47.39 -14.29
C GLY A 385 -29.65 -46.23 -14.60
N ASP A 386 -29.25 -45.06 -14.07
CA ASP A 386 -29.61 -43.67 -14.36
C ASP A 386 -31.04 -43.31 -14.78
N THR A 387 -31.77 -42.60 -13.91
CA THR A 387 -32.52 -41.38 -14.29
C THR A 387 -32.86 -40.49 -13.08
N ILE A 388 -32.98 -39.19 -13.34
CA ILE A 388 -33.05 -38.03 -12.42
C ILE A 388 -34.47 -37.80 -11.84
N GLN A 389 -34.56 -37.06 -10.69
CA GLN A 389 -35.64 -36.16 -10.17
C GLN A 389 -36.42 -36.57 -8.87
N PRO A 390 -37.09 -35.63 -8.12
CA PRO A 390 -36.61 -34.92 -6.91
C PRO A 390 -37.46 -35.21 -5.62
N PRO A 391 -37.20 -34.56 -4.43
CA PRO A 391 -37.45 -35.18 -3.12
C PRO A 391 -38.77 -34.78 -2.43
N GLY A 392 -39.31 -35.71 -1.61
CA GLY A 392 -40.35 -35.41 -0.62
C GLY A 392 -40.40 -36.44 0.51
N GLY A 393 -40.49 -35.95 1.76
CA GLY A 393 -40.94 -36.75 2.92
C GLY A 393 -40.03 -36.72 4.16
N ARG A 394 -40.47 -36.05 5.24
CA ARG A 394 -39.92 -36.11 6.62
C ARG A 394 -40.46 -37.37 7.36
N PRO A 395 -39.81 -37.84 8.45
CA PRO A 395 -40.55 -37.93 9.73
C PRO A 395 -39.75 -37.68 11.03
N ARG A 396 -40.50 -37.77 12.14
CA ARG A 396 -40.44 -37.16 13.49
C ARG A 396 -39.40 -37.69 14.51
N LEU A 397 -39.13 -36.81 15.47
CA LEU A 397 -38.43 -36.93 16.76
C LEU A 397 -39.10 -37.85 17.80
N GLY A 398 -38.25 -38.43 18.67
CA GLY A 398 -38.59 -38.66 20.08
C GLY A 398 -37.71 -39.72 20.76
N GLN A 399 -36.73 -39.29 21.58
CA GLN A 399 -36.27 -39.94 22.83
C GLN A 399 -35.26 -39.05 23.59
N PRO A 400 -35.11 -39.18 24.94
CA PRO A 400 -34.58 -38.14 25.83
C PRO A 400 -33.06 -38.15 25.99
N MET A 401 -32.51 -36.98 26.33
CA MET A 401 -31.07 -36.66 26.36
C MET A 401 -30.47 -36.87 27.77
N PRO A 402 -29.29 -37.52 27.91
CA PRO A 402 -28.55 -37.56 29.18
C PRO A 402 -27.93 -36.20 29.50
N LYS A 403 -27.91 -35.87 30.79
CA LYS A 403 -27.26 -34.68 31.36
C LYS A 403 -25.81 -35.02 31.72
N ASP A 404 -24.86 -34.64 30.87
CA ASP A 404 -23.45 -34.51 31.27
C ASP A 404 -23.00 -33.10 30.94
N THR A 405 -22.78 -32.27 31.96
CA THR A 405 -22.45 -30.85 31.85
C THR A 405 -20.95 -30.56 31.74
N ASP A 406 -20.09 -31.57 31.64
CA ASP A 406 -18.64 -31.37 31.69
C ASP A 406 -17.94 -31.43 30.31
N ALA A 407 -18.64 -31.81 29.24
CA ALA A 407 -18.06 -31.94 27.89
C ALA A 407 -17.84 -30.61 27.14
N ALA A 408 -18.35 -29.48 27.66
CA ALA A 408 -18.33 -28.17 26.98
C ALA A 408 -17.14 -27.27 27.37
N SER A 409 -16.14 -27.80 28.07
CA SER A 409 -15.03 -27.00 28.61
C SER A 409 -13.90 -26.81 27.58
N GLY A 410 -14.19 -26.09 26.49
CA GLY A 410 -13.19 -25.61 25.52
C GLY A 410 -13.72 -25.49 24.08
N PRO A 411 -13.00 -24.78 23.17
CA PRO A 411 -13.40 -24.59 21.77
C PRO A 411 -13.52 -25.91 20.97
N ASP A 412 -12.89 -26.98 21.45
CA ASP A 412 -12.95 -28.31 20.83
C ASP A 412 -14.27 -29.06 21.11
N GLY A 413 -14.95 -28.79 22.23
CA GLY A 413 -16.22 -29.45 22.59
C GLY A 413 -17.45 -28.85 21.91
N VAL A 414 -17.38 -27.60 21.48
CA VAL A 414 -18.53 -26.81 20.97
C VAL A 414 -19.11 -27.40 19.70
N VAL A 415 -18.26 -27.73 18.73
CA VAL A 415 -18.70 -28.26 17.43
C VAL A 415 -19.35 -29.62 17.60
N HIS A 416 -18.75 -30.48 18.44
CA HIS A 416 -19.24 -31.82 18.70
C HIS A 416 -20.60 -31.78 19.43
N GLU A 417 -20.73 -30.93 20.44
CA GLU A 417 -21.94 -30.82 21.24
C GLU A 417 -23.10 -30.15 20.47
N LEU A 418 -22.81 -29.14 19.65
CA LEU A 418 -23.81 -28.56 18.75
C LEU A 418 -24.25 -29.55 17.66
N SER A 419 -23.32 -30.35 17.13
CA SER A 419 -23.65 -31.43 16.19
C SER A 419 -24.56 -32.47 16.83
N ARG A 420 -24.36 -32.77 18.12
CA ARG A 420 -25.20 -33.68 18.90
C ARG A 420 -26.60 -33.12 19.15
N ILE A 421 -26.71 -31.83 19.50
CA ILE A 421 -28.00 -31.15 19.76
C ILE A 421 -28.84 -30.99 18.49
N LEU A 422 -28.19 -30.70 17.36
CA LEU A 422 -28.85 -30.38 16.09
C LEU A 422 -29.07 -31.60 15.18
N GLY A 423 -28.29 -32.68 15.37
CA GLY A 423 -28.39 -33.92 14.61
C GLY A 423 -28.19 -33.72 13.09
N ASP A 424 -28.70 -34.65 12.28
CA ASP A 424 -28.58 -34.62 10.80
C ASP A 424 -29.49 -33.58 10.11
N ASN A 425 -29.94 -32.57 10.85
CA ASN A 425 -30.81 -31.54 10.30
C ASN A 425 -30.07 -30.68 9.27
N ARG A 426 -30.34 -30.93 7.99
CA ARG A 426 -29.70 -30.20 6.87
C ARG A 426 -29.91 -28.69 6.95
N GLN A 427 -31.00 -28.23 7.57
CA GLN A 427 -31.28 -26.81 7.75
C GLN A 427 -30.42 -26.18 8.86
N ALA A 428 -29.88 -26.99 9.77
CA ALA A 428 -28.98 -26.56 10.84
C ALA A 428 -27.49 -26.60 10.45
N ARG A 429 -27.15 -27.07 9.23
CA ARG A 429 -25.77 -27.07 8.70
C ARG A 429 -25.06 -25.71 8.75
N PRO A 430 -25.74 -24.57 8.50
CA PRO A 430 -25.11 -23.26 8.65
C PRO A 430 -24.64 -22.97 10.08
N VAL A 431 -25.39 -23.43 11.09
CA VAL A 431 -25.03 -23.27 12.51
C VAL A 431 -23.76 -24.07 12.84
N LEU A 432 -23.65 -25.30 12.32
CA LEU A 432 -22.46 -26.14 12.49
C LEU A 432 -21.25 -25.61 11.72
N THR A 433 -21.48 -25.02 10.55
CA THR A 433 -20.43 -24.39 9.74
C THR A 433 -19.83 -23.19 10.46
N GLU A 434 -20.68 -22.29 10.99
CA GLU A 434 -20.22 -21.15 11.78
C GLU A 434 -19.54 -21.61 13.09
N ALA A 435 -19.97 -22.72 13.71
CA ALA A 435 -19.31 -23.29 14.89
C ALA A 435 -17.89 -23.79 14.62
N VAL A 436 -17.62 -24.36 13.43
CA VAL A 436 -16.27 -24.77 13.03
C VAL A 436 -15.37 -23.57 12.78
N LEU A 437 -15.88 -22.54 12.11
CA LEU A 437 -15.15 -21.28 11.87
C LEU A 437 -14.87 -20.54 13.18
N PHE A 438 -15.83 -20.55 14.11
CA PHE A 438 -15.66 -20.07 15.47
C PHE A 438 -14.49 -20.78 16.18
N ARG A 439 -14.47 -22.12 16.15
CA ARG A 439 -13.38 -22.92 16.74
C ARG A 439 -12.02 -22.56 16.13
N GLN A 440 -11.94 -22.45 14.81
CA GLN A 440 -10.68 -22.13 14.11
C GLN A 440 -10.20 -20.71 14.40
N ALA A 441 -11.10 -19.73 14.48
CA ALA A 441 -10.78 -18.37 14.89
C ALA A 441 -10.22 -18.34 16.31
N VAL A 442 -10.83 -19.08 17.24
CA VAL A 442 -10.33 -19.21 18.62
C VAL A 442 -8.94 -19.86 18.67
N LEU A 443 -8.69 -20.93 17.89
CA LEU A 443 -7.37 -21.59 17.82
C LEU A 443 -6.28 -20.68 17.24
N ARG A 444 -6.64 -19.73 16.38
CA ARG A 444 -5.73 -18.73 15.79
C ARG A 444 -5.59 -17.46 16.63
N LEU A 445 -6.25 -17.38 17.79
CA LEU A 445 -6.36 -16.17 18.61
C LEU A 445 -6.93 -14.96 17.83
N ASP A 446 -7.75 -15.23 16.81
CA ASP A 446 -8.42 -14.21 15.99
C ASP A 446 -9.77 -13.85 16.64
N GLU A 447 -9.71 -12.87 17.55
CA GLU A 447 -10.84 -12.43 18.37
C GLU A 447 -11.99 -11.85 17.55
N VAL A 448 -11.69 -11.15 16.44
CA VAL A 448 -12.69 -10.51 15.57
C VAL A 448 -13.47 -11.57 14.80
N ALA A 449 -12.77 -12.55 14.24
CA ALA A 449 -13.41 -13.66 13.56
C ALA A 449 -14.21 -14.51 14.56
N ALA A 450 -13.66 -14.79 15.75
CA ALA A 450 -14.35 -15.57 16.77
C ALA A 450 -15.66 -14.90 17.21
N GLN A 451 -15.64 -13.60 17.53
CA GLN A 451 -16.86 -12.90 17.94
C GLN A 451 -17.92 -12.85 16.83
N ARG A 452 -17.50 -12.60 15.58
CA ARG A 452 -18.38 -12.58 14.42
C ARG A 452 -19.08 -13.94 14.22
N HIS A 453 -18.33 -15.04 14.30
CA HIS A 453 -18.90 -16.37 14.15
C HIS A 453 -19.82 -16.73 15.33
N PHE A 454 -19.47 -16.34 16.56
CA PHE A 454 -20.33 -16.53 17.73
C PHE A 454 -21.72 -15.89 17.57
N GLU A 455 -21.76 -14.63 17.14
CA GLU A 455 -23.02 -13.89 16.90
C GLU A 455 -23.84 -14.48 15.76
N ASN A 456 -23.17 -14.95 14.70
CA ASN A 456 -23.82 -15.61 13.57
C ASN A 456 -24.48 -16.92 13.99
N ILE A 457 -23.83 -17.74 14.82
CA ILE A 457 -24.42 -18.98 15.35
C ILE A 457 -25.70 -18.66 16.13
N GLY A 458 -25.69 -17.62 16.98
CA GLY A 458 -26.87 -17.18 17.72
C GLY A 458 -28.04 -16.76 16.81
N LYS A 459 -27.78 -15.87 15.84
CA LYS A 459 -28.79 -15.40 14.87
C LYS A 459 -29.38 -16.54 14.04
N LEU A 460 -28.54 -17.45 13.56
CA LEU A 460 -28.99 -18.61 12.78
C LEU A 460 -29.83 -19.57 13.63
N THR A 461 -29.48 -19.76 14.90
CA THR A 461 -30.24 -20.59 15.83
C THR A 461 -31.63 -20.02 16.09
N ASP A 462 -31.73 -18.71 16.34
CA ASP A 462 -33.02 -18.04 16.56
C ASP A 462 -33.92 -18.11 15.32
N GLN A 463 -33.34 -17.98 14.12
CA GLN A 463 -34.05 -18.15 12.86
C GLN A 463 -34.58 -19.58 12.68
N LEU A 464 -33.83 -20.60 13.10
CA LEU A 464 -34.27 -21.99 13.04
C LEU A 464 -35.41 -22.28 14.03
N VAL A 465 -35.38 -21.70 15.23
CA VAL A 465 -36.48 -21.79 16.20
C VAL A 465 -37.73 -21.09 15.67
N ALA A 466 -37.59 -19.86 15.15
CA ALA A 466 -38.70 -19.09 14.60
C ALA A 466 -39.39 -19.79 13.43
N ARG A 467 -38.63 -20.49 12.59
CA ARG A 467 -39.13 -21.28 11.45
C ARG A 467 -39.56 -22.69 11.82
N ARG A 468 -39.56 -23.06 13.11
CA ARG A 468 -39.87 -24.40 13.63
C ARG A 468 -39.01 -25.51 12.99
N ALA A 469 -37.79 -25.17 12.58
CA ALA A 469 -36.81 -26.11 12.02
C ALA A 469 -36.08 -26.89 13.13
N ILE A 470 -36.01 -26.33 14.34
CA ILE A 470 -35.59 -27.00 15.60
C ILE A 470 -36.58 -26.64 16.71
N THR A 471 -36.63 -27.42 17.80
CA THR A 471 -37.50 -27.10 18.95
C THR A 471 -36.94 -25.94 19.78
N ALA A 472 -37.80 -25.29 20.56
CA ALA A 472 -37.37 -24.24 21.49
C ALA A 472 -36.39 -24.77 22.55
N ASP A 473 -36.52 -26.04 22.95
CA ASP A 473 -35.57 -26.71 23.84
C ASP A 473 -34.21 -26.94 23.19
N GLN A 474 -34.18 -27.36 21.91
CA GLN A 474 -32.94 -27.47 21.16
C GLN A 474 -32.26 -26.12 20.98
N GLY A 475 -33.03 -25.05 20.68
CA GLY A 475 -32.50 -23.69 20.61
C GLY A 475 -31.90 -23.22 21.93
N ARG A 476 -32.57 -23.47 23.07
CA ARG A 476 -32.03 -23.17 24.41
C ARG A 476 -30.76 -23.96 24.72
N ALA A 477 -30.69 -25.23 24.33
CA ALA A 477 -29.51 -26.06 24.52
C ALA A 477 -28.31 -25.54 23.70
N VAL A 478 -28.52 -25.13 22.44
CA VAL A 478 -27.49 -24.50 21.61
C VAL A 478 -26.95 -23.22 22.27
N GLN A 479 -27.84 -22.35 22.74
CA GLN A 479 -27.46 -21.11 23.43
C GLN A 479 -26.69 -21.39 24.74
N ALA A 480 -27.09 -22.41 25.50
CA ALA A 480 -26.40 -22.81 26.72
C ALA A 480 -24.99 -23.36 26.45
N THR A 481 -24.82 -24.19 25.40
CA THR A 481 -23.51 -24.72 24.97
C THR A 481 -22.58 -23.62 24.48
N LEU A 482 -23.10 -22.65 23.72
CA LEU A 482 -22.33 -21.48 23.29
C LEU A 482 -21.88 -20.61 24.47
N LYS A 483 -22.78 -20.39 25.43
CA LYS A 483 -22.46 -19.66 26.66
C LYS A 483 -21.37 -20.36 27.48
N ALA A 484 -21.47 -21.68 27.67
CA ALA A 484 -20.45 -22.47 28.35
C ALA A 484 -19.09 -22.45 27.64
N ALA A 485 -19.08 -22.44 26.30
CA ALA A 485 -17.89 -22.31 25.49
C ALA A 485 -17.20 -20.94 25.66
N ALA A 486 -18.00 -19.88 25.66
CA ALA A 486 -17.52 -18.52 25.92
C ALA A 486 -16.96 -18.39 27.35
N ASP A 487 -17.60 -19.03 28.34
CA ASP A 487 -17.15 -19.05 29.73
C ASP A 487 -15.80 -19.82 29.91
N GLY A 488 -15.54 -20.84 29.09
CA GLY A 488 -14.26 -21.56 29.05
C GLY A 488 -13.10 -20.73 28.47
N TRP A 489 -13.39 -19.91 27.45
CA TRP A 489 -12.46 -18.91 26.91
C TRP A 489 -12.16 -17.82 27.96
N TRP A 490 -13.19 -17.38 28.69
CA TRP A 490 -13.03 -16.47 29.83
C TRP A 490 -12.12 -17.00 30.91
N LYS A 491 -12.10 -18.31 31.18
CA LYS A 491 -11.25 -18.94 32.20
C LYS A 491 -9.75 -18.83 31.89
N LYS A 492 -9.36 -18.96 30.60
CA LYS A 492 -7.96 -18.88 30.15
C LYS A 492 -7.45 -17.43 30.07
N LEU A 493 -8.33 -16.51 29.67
CA LEU A 493 -8.12 -15.07 29.82
C LEU A 493 -8.05 -14.70 31.32
N TRP A 494 -8.90 -15.27 32.17
CA TRP A 494 -8.87 -15.07 33.63
C TRP A 494 -7.60 -15.61 34.30
N GLU A 495 -7.01 -16.70 33.82
CA GLU A 495 -5.72 -17.21 34.30
C GLU A 495 -4.58 -16.23 34.01
N LEU A 496 -4.58 -15.58 32.84
CA LEU A 496 -3.64 -14.49 32.51
C LEU A 496 -3.93 -13.22 33.34
N LEU A 497 -5.20 -12.87 33.55
CA LEU A 497 -5.65 -11.74 34.39
C LEU A 497 -5.49 -12.01 35.91
N SER A 498 -5.31 -13.26 36.33
CA SER A 498 -5.26 -13.65 37.75
C SER A 498 -4.03 -13.12 38.48
N ARG A 499 -2.98 -12.75 37.73
CA ARG A 499 -1.76 -12.07 38.20
C ARG A 499 -1.97 -10.58 38.53
N ALA A 500 -3.14 -10.01 38.20
CA ALA A 500 -3.47 -8.63 38.51
C ALA A 500 -3.74 -8.42 40.02
N GLY A 501 -3.22 -7.32 40.57
CA GLY A 501 -3.52 -6.89 41.94
C GLY A 501 -5.01 -6.63 42.17
N GLY A 502 -5.46 -6.69 43.43
CA GLY A 502 -6.89 -6.62 43.80
C GLY A 502 -7.63 -5.37 43.30
N ALA A 503 -6.92 -4.26 43.07
CA ALA A 503 -7.48 -3.03 42.51
C ALA A 503 -7.90 -3.19 41.04
N ILE A 504 -7.06 -3.80 40.20
CA ILE A 504 -7.35 -4.03 38.78
C ILE A 504 -8.49 -5.04 38.62
N LYS A 505 -8.52 -6.08 39.47
CA LYS A 505 -9.65 -7.04 39.49
C LYS A 505 -11.00 -6.38 39.77
N LYS A 506 -11.04 -5.34 40.61
CA LYS A 506 -12.27 -4.56 40.84
C LYS A 506 -12.65 -3.70 39.63
N ILE A 507 -11.67 -3.16 38.91
CA ILE A 507 -11.88 -2.34 37.71
C ILE A 507 -12.41 -3.21 36.56
N LEU A 508 -11.79 -4.36 36.29
CA LEU A 508 -12.21 -5.28 35.22
C LEU A 508 -13.63 -5.82 35.44
N LYS A 509 -14.06 -6.01 36.70
CA LYS A 509 -15.43 -6.41 37.04
C LYS A 509 -16.51 -5.35 36.74
N LYS A 510 -16.13 -4.09 36.56
CA LYS A 510 -17.06 -3.01 36.18
C LYS A 510 -17.37 -3.00 34.69
N LEU A 511 -16.56 -3.69 33.87
CA LEU A 511 -16.69 -3.67 32.43
C LEU A 511 -17.56 -4.83 31.95
N PRO A 512 -18.62 -4.54 31.16
CA PRO A 512 -19.32 -5.55 30.38
C PRO A 512 -18.36 -6.31 29.46
N ILE A 513 -18.73 -7.54 29.15
CA ILE A 513 -17.92 -8.51 28.41
C ILE A 513 -17.42 -7.95 27.07
N GLY A 514 -18.28 -7.25 26.31
CA GLY A 514 -17.92 -6.63 25.03
C GLY A 514 -16.92 -5.49 25.14
N LYS A 515 -16.85 -4.80 26.29
CA LYS A 515 -15.87 -3.73 26.55
C LYS A 515 -14.52 -4.31 26.96
N LEU A 516 -14.50 -5.44 27.66
CA LEU A 516 -13.27 -6.17 27.96
C LEU A 516 -12.62 -6.73 26.68
N ILE A 517 -13.43 -7.32 25.80
CA ILE A 517 -13.04 -7.79 24.46
C ILE A 517 -12.42 -6.64 23.65
N TRP A 518 -13.07 -5.48 23.63
CA TRP A 518 -12.55 -4.31 22.94
C TRP A 518 -11.17 -3.85 23.47
N ILE A 519 -10.97 -3.90 24.79
CA ILE A 519 -9.69 -3.56 25.43
C ILE A 519 -8.60 -4.59 25.13
N VAL A 520 -8.95 -5.87 24.93
CA VAL A 520 -7.97 -6.87 24.48
C VAL A 520 -7.59 -6.63 23.02
N LYS A 521 -8.58 -6.37 22.16
CA LYS A 521 -8.43 -6.11 20.72
C LYS A 521 -7.58 -4.87 20.41
N TYR A 522 -7.80 -3.76 21.11
CA TYR A 522 -7.17 -2.46 20.82
C TYR A 522 -6.31 -1.90 21.95
N GLY A 523 -6.14 -2.64 23.05
CA GLY A 523 -5.46 -2.15 24.26
C GLY A 523 -4.03 -1.71 24.02
N ARG A 524 -3.32 -2.34 23.07
CA ARG A 524 -1.98 -1.93 22.68
C ARG A 524 -1.96 -0.53 22.05
N GLN A 525 -2.83 -0.28 21.08
CA GLN A 525 -2.97 1.03 20.42
C GLN A 525 -3.41 2.10 21.43
N VAL A 526 -4.27 1.73 22.39
CA VAL A 526 -4.68 2.60 23.49
C VAL A 526 -3.49 2.94 24.40
N VAL A 527 -2.65 1.97 24.76
CA VAL A 527 -1.43 2.21 25.56
C VAL A 527 -0.40 3.05 24.81
N GLU A 528 -0.23 2.84 23.51
CA GLU A 528 0.67 3.63 22.66
C GLU A 528 0.22 5.09 22.57
N CYS A 529 -1.06 5.34 22.26
CA CYS A 529 -1.64 6.69 22.23
C CYS A 529 -1.62 7.36 23.60
N TYR A 530 -1.93 6.61 24.66
CA TYR A 530 -1.84 7.10 26.04
C TYR A 530 -0.40 7.53 26.37
N THR A 531 0.59 6.68 26.09
CA THR A 531 2.00 6.97 26.37
C THR A 531 2.52 8.17 25.57
N TYR A 532 2.14 8.26 24.30
CA TYR A 532 2.48 9.40 23.44
C TYR A 532 1.89 10.70 23.98
N CYS A 533 0.57 10.76 24.19
CA CYS A 533 -0.11 11.99 24.61
C CYS A 533 0.28 12.44 26.03
N PHE A 534 0.62 11.50 26.93
CA PHE A 534 1.16 11.85 28.25
C PHE A 534 2.64 12.28 28.23
N SER A 535 3.35 12.09 27.11
CA SER A 535 4.73 12.56 26.94
C SER A 535 4.84 13.95 26.31
N LEU A 536 3.72 14.52 25.85
CA LEU A 536 3.69 15.86 25.25
C LEU A 536 3.81 16.97 26.29
N ASP A 537 4.49 18.05 25.92
CA ASP A 537 4.55 19.29 26.71
C ASP A 537 3.18 19.99 26.74
N GLN A 538 2.88 20.68 27.84
CA GLN A 538 1.63 21.43 28.03
C GLN A 538 1.39 22.46 26.91
N THR A 539 2.45 23.08 26.40
CA THR A 539 2.37 24.05 25.29
C THR A 539 1.86 23.42 23.99
N VAL A 540 2.24 22.18 23.69
CA VAL A 540 1.78 21.41 22.52
C VAL A 540 0.33 20.96 22.72
N LEU A 541 -0.03 20.57 23.95
CA LEU A 541 -1.41 20.20 24.30
C LEU A 541 -2.36 21.39 24.14
N ASP A 542 -1.96 22.58 24.60
CA ASP A 542 -2.76 23.80 24.52
C ASP A 542 -2.98 24.25 23.06
N GLN A 543 -1.96 24.17 22.21
CA GLN A 543 -2.03 24.59 20.80
C GLN A 543 -2.85 23.63 19.93
N ASP A 544 -2.63 22.33 20.04
CA ASP A 544 -3.14 21.36 19.07
C ASP A 544 -4.35 20.55 19.56
N TYR A 545 -4.59 20.54 20.88
CA TYR A 545 -5.57 19.65 21.52
C TYR A 545 -6.47 20.36 22.55
N GLY A 546 -6.40 21.70 22.62
CA GLY A 546 -7.21 22.52 23.53
C GLY A 546 -6.90 22.27 25.01
N GLY A 547 -5.64 21.94 25.31
CA GLY A 547 -5.12 21.74 26.67
C GLY A 547 -5.50 20.41 27.32
N SER A 548 -6.16 19.51 26.59
CA SER A 548 -6.64 18.23 27.12
C SER A 548 -5.88 17.05 26.52
N VAL A 549 -5.17 16.31 27.39
CA VAL A 549 -4.52 15.04 27.04
C VAL A 549 -5.55 14.02 26.50
N TRP A 550 -6.79 14.08 26.96
CA TRP A 550 -7.86 13.18 26.48
C TRP A 550 -8.30 13.49 25.05
N ASN A 551 -8.24 14.76 24.64
CA ASN A 551 -8.50 15.14 23.24
C ASN A 551 -7.38 14.65 22.33
N CYS A 552 -6.13 14.66 22.81
CA CYS A 552 -5.01 14.04 22.11
C CYS A 552 -5.21 12.52 21.95
N ILE A 553 -5.60 11.82 23.03
CA ILE A 553 -5.81 10.36 23.00
C ILE A 553 -6.98 10.01 22.06
N ASP A 554 -8.10 10.72 22.15
CA ASP A 554 -9.26 10.47 21.28
C ASP A 554 -8.91 10.68 19.80
N ARG A 555 -8.11 11.70 19.46
CA ARG A 555 -7.63 11.93 18.09
C ARG A 555 -6.66 10.86 17.63
N CYS A 556 -5.66 10.51 18.46
CA CYS A 556 -4.70 9.45 18.16
C CYS A 556 -5.36 8.09 17.94
N LEU A 557 -6.38 7.76 18.75
CA LEU A 557 -7.14 6.53 18.59
C LEU A 557 -7.99 6.54 17.33
N ARG A 558 -8.72 7.63 17.06
CA ARG A 558 -9.51 7.76 15.82
C ARG A 558 -8.67 7.46 14.57
N ASP A 559 -7.43 7.95 14.52
CA ASP A 559 -6.52 7.72 13.39
C ASP A 559 -6.01 6.28 13.30
N ARG A 560 -5.93 5.55 14.42
CA ARG A 560 -5.33 4.20 14.50
C ARG A 560 -6.32 3.05 14.47
N ILE A 561 -7.53 3.25 15.00
CA ILE A 561 -8.55 2.20 15.12
C ILE A 561 -9.84 2.53 14.36
N GLY A 562 -9.94 3.73 13.76
CA GLY A 562 -11.07 4.15 12.94
C GLY A 562 -12.24 4.74 13.74
N GLU A 563 -13.06 5.54 13.06
CA GLU A 563 -14.20 6.27 13.65
C GLU A 563 -15.26 5.33 14.25
N ASP A 564 -15.47 4.17 13.63
CA ASP A 564 -16.50 3.19 14.01
C ASP A 564 -16.30 2.58 15.40
N GLU A 565 -15.07 2.60 15.91
CA GLU A 565 -14.70 2.00 17.20
C GLU A 565 -14.70 3.02 18.35
N MET A 566 -14.78 4.32 18.04
CA MET A 566 -14.78 5.41 19.01
C MET A 566 -15.96 5.40 20.00
N PRO A 567 -17.20 5.02 19.60
CA PRO A 567 -18.31 4.91 20.55
C PRO A 567 -18.06 3.91 21.68
N VAL A 568 -17.34 2.81 21.40
CA VAL A 568 -17.01 1.80 22.42
C VAL A 568 -15.92 2.32 23.36
N TRP A 569 -14.91 3.00 22.82
CA TRP A 569 -13.87 3.70 23.59
C TRP A 569 -14.47 4.73 24.56
N HIS A 570 -15.35 5.60 24.08
CA HIS A 570 -16.00 6.61 24.91
C HIS A 570 -16.86 5.97 26.00
N ALA A 571 -17.59 4.91 25.66
CA ALA A 571 -18.37 4.17 26.65
C ALA A 571 -17.50 3.48 27.72
N ILE A 572 -16.25 3.09 27.41
CA ILE A 572 -15.28 2.57 28.39
C ILE A 572 -14.78 3.71 29.29
N LYS A 573 -14.45 4.87 28.71
CA LYS A 573 -14.01 6.07 29.43
C LYS A 573 -15.04 6.52 30.45
N ASP A 574 -16.31 6.54 30.06
CA ASP A 574 -17.41 6.97 30.92
C ASP A 574 -17.70 5.96 32.05
N LEU A 575 -17.55 4.66 31.79
CA LEU A 575 -17.81 3.61 32.78
C LEU A 575 -16.75 3.53 33.88
N LEU A 576 -15.49 3.73 33.52
CA LEU A 576 -14.38 3.60 34.47
C LEU A 576 -14.13 4.92 35.20
N GLY A 577 -14.37 6.05 34.55
CA GLY A 577 -13.89 7.34 35.03
C GLY A 577 -12.36 7.44 35.00
N LEU A 578 -11.86 8.68 35.08
CA LEU A 578 -10.47 9.00 34.77
C LEU A 578 -9.43 8.26 35.63
N ASN A 579 -9.71 8.09 36.93
CA ASN A 579 -8.77 7.46 37.86
C ASN A 579 -8.66 5.94 37.69
N ASP A 580 -9.76 5.23 37.44
CA ASP A 580 -9.72 3.78 37.22
C ASP A 580 -9.23 3.48 35.79
N LEU A 581 -9.55 4.34 34.82
CA LEU A 581 -9.01 4.24 33.47
C LEU A 581 -7.49 4.41 33.46
N LYS A 582 -6.94 5.39 34.18
CA LYS A 582 -5.49 5.57 34.31
C LYS A 582 -4.81 4.33 34.90
N LYS A 583 -5.34 3.79 35.99
CA LYS A 583 -4.82 2.55 36.61
C LYS A 583 -4.88 1.35 35.67
N LEU A 584 -5.94 1.25 34.86
CA LEU A 584 -6.08 0.20 33.86
C LEU A 584 -5.02 0.35 32.76
N LEU A 585 -4.79 1.57 32.26
CA LEU A 585 -3.82 1.83 31.19
C LEU A 585 -2.38 1.64 31.64
N ASP A 586 -2.03 2.07 32.86
CA ASP A 586 -0.71 1.83 33.46
C ASP A 586 -0.46 0.32 33.63
N TRP A 587 -1.47 -0.43 34.06
CA TRP A 587 -1.36 -1.89 34.18
C TRP A 587 -1.30 -2.61 32.81
N LEU A 588 -2.06 -2.16 31.81
CA LEU A 588 -1.97 -2.70 30.44
C LEU A 588 -0.59 -2.43 29.81
N LYS A 589 0.01 -1.28 30.12
CA LYS A 589 1.37 -0.93 29.67
C LYS A 589 2.42 -1.92 30.16
N ASP A 590 2.26 -2.46 31.35
CA ASP A 590 3.15 -3.47 31.91
C ASP A 590 2.89 -4.89 31.38
N ILE A 591 1.71 -5.15 30.80
CA ILE A 591 1.38 -6.43 30.15
C ILE A 591 1.89 -6.49 28.71
N PHE A 592 1.82 -5.36 28.00
CA PHE A 592 2.21 -5.28 26.59
C PHE A 592 3.70 -4.98 26.37
N LYS A 593 4.43 -4.64 27.43
CA LYS A 593 5.90 -4.70 27.49
C LYS A 593 6.34 -6.15 27.69
#